data_AF-A0A7X3D9F8-F1
#
_entry.id   AF-A0A7X3D9F8-F1
#
_cell.length_a   1.000
_cell.length_b   1.000
_cell.length_c   1.000
_cell.angle_alpha   90.00
_cell.angle_beta   90.00
_cell.angle_gamma   90.00
#
_symmetry.space_group_name_H-M   'P 1'
#
loop_
_entity.id
_entity.type
_entity.pdbx_description
1 polymer ?
#
loop_
_entity_poly.entity_id
_entity_poly.type
_entity_poly.pdbx_seq_one_letter_code
_entity_poly.pdbx_strand_id
1 'polypeptide(L)'
;MSVNRSLDYTMWLSYNNQKETIVLPVNPPTIQINEAGGGKSFEVSGLGEINAIQNKKLMDISFESFFPAAGAEYPFIVKKEALRPPEYYISAIRGWMMKKRPVRFVFTGASFDLNLPVSIEKFDWKENAGSGDIEYSLSLKQYVFYGARPVIVKNSVGTAKNNRPADAIRSERTYRMVAGDTLIKIAKKQLGDDSRWREIQKLNGISDAALKKLQIGMVLKLPR
;
A
#
# COMPACT_ATOMS: atom_id res chain seq x y z
N MET A 1 -36.04 3.24 -12.70
CA MET A 1 -35.69 4.25 -13.72
C MET A 1 -34.81 3.54 -14.74
N SER A 2 -35.41 3.03 -15.82
CA SER A 2 -34.67 2.25 -16.83
C SER A 2 -33.93 3.22 -17.74
N VAL A 3 -32.63 3.36 -17.52
CA VAL A 3 -31.76 4.06 -18.48
C VAL A 3 -31.74 3.20 -19.74
N ASN A 4 -32.28 3.73 -20.83
CA ASN A 4 -32.19 3.14 -22.16
C ASN A 4 -30.70 3.17 -22.57
N ARG A 5 -29.95 2.14 -22.17
CA ARG A 5 -28.55 1.94 -22.57
C ARG A 5 -28.57 1.40 -24.00
N SER A 6 -27.90 2.06 -24.95
CA SER A 6 -27.64 1.39 -26.24
C SER A 6 -26.82 0.13 -25.94
N LEU A 7 -27.21 -0.99 -26.54
CA LEU A 7 -26.66 -2.33 -26.29
C LEU A 7 -25.29 -2.51 -26.97
N ASP A 8 -24.53 -1.43 -27.15
CA ASP A 8 -23.28 -1.45 -27.89
C ASP A 8 -22.15 -1.90 -26.97
N TYR A 9 -22.01 -3.22 -26.84
CA TYR A 9 -20.88 -3.82 -26.15
C TYR A 9 -19.59 -3.39 -26.83
N THR A 10 -18.74 -2.66 -26.10
CA THR A 10 -17.47 -2.16 -26.64
C THR A 10 -16.36 -2.34 -25.63
N MET A 11 -15.19 -2.72 -26.15
CA MET A 11 -13.95 -2.79 -25.40
C MET A 11 -12.88 -1.99 -26.13
N TRP A 12 -12.20 -1.12 -25.40
CA TRP A 12 -11.09 -0.37 -25.96
C TRP A 12 -9.99 -0.12 -24.95
N LEU A 13 -8.78 0.01 -25.48
CA LEU A 13 -7.58 0.38 -24.76
C LEU A 13 -7.07 1.70 -25.31
N SER A 14 -6.54 2.55 -24.44
CA SER A 14 -5.86 3.76 -24.88
C SER A 14 -4.61 4.06 -24.08
N TYR A 15 -3.71 4.78 -24.71
CA TYR A 15 -2.42 5.16 -24.15
C TYR A 15 -2.22 6.67 -24.22
N ASN A 16 -1.56 7.21 -23.19
CA ASN A 16 -1.15 8.61 -23.09
C ASN A 16 -2.31 9.60 -23.35
N ASN A 17 -3.33 9.57 -22.48
CA ASN A 17 -4.52 10.42 -22.60
C ASN A 17 -5.22 10.32 -23.97
N GLN A 18 -5.46 9.08 -24.42
CA GLN A 18 -6.16 8.80 -25.68
C GLN A 18 -5.45 9.28 -26.95
N LYS A 19 -4.16 9.67 -26.87
CA LYS A 19 -3.34 9.97 -28.05
C LYS A 19 -3.24 8.76 -28.99
N GLU A 20 -3.18 7.57 -28.41
CA GLU A 20 -3.26 6.31 -29.14
C GLU A 20 -4.46 5.53 -28.56
N THR A 21 -5.35 5.03 -29.42
CA THR A 21 -6.55 4.28 -29.02
C THR A 21 -6.74 3.10 -29.95
N ILE A 22 -7.06 1.93 -29.38
CA ILE A 22 -7.49 0.75 -30.11
C ILE A 22 -8.85 0.30 -29.58
N VAL A 23 -9.80 0.11 -30.50
CA VAL A 23 -11.05 -0.62 -30.20
C VAL A 23 -10.79 -2.08 -30.52
N LEU A 24 -11.10 -2.97 -29.59
CA LEU A 24 -10.96 -4.40 -29.84
C LEU A 24 -11.98 -4.81 -30.90
N PRO A 25 -11.54 -5.48 -31.99
CA PRO A 25 -12.40 -5.73 -33.14
C PRO A 25 -13.50 -6.75 -32.86
N VAL A 26 -13.23 -7.71 -31.96
CA VAL A 26 -14.16 -8.77 -31.56
C VAL A 26 -14.24 -8.80 -30.04
N ASN A 27 -15.47 -8.69 -29.53
CA ASN A 27 -15.72 -8.83 -28.09
C ASN A 27 -15.45 -10.27 -27.65
N PRO A 28 -14.75 -10.49 -26.52
CA PRO A 28 -14.49 -11.83 -26.02
C PRO A 28 -15.80 -12.51 -25.59
N PRO A 29 -15.91 -13.84 -25.69
CA PRO A 29 -17.07 -14.57 -25.19
C PRO A 29 -17.21 -14.46 -23.67
N THR A 30 -16.09 -14.32 -22.96
CA THR A 30 -16.02 -14.18 -21.50
C THR A 30 -15.02 -13.11 -21.12
N ILE A 31 -15.39 -12.29 -20.14
CA ILE A 31 -14.47 -11.42 -19.41
C ILE A 31 -14.44 -11.86 -17.96
N GLN A 32 -13.27 -12.20 -17.45
CA GLN A 32 -13.08 -12.57 -16.06
C GLN A 32 -12.56 -11.37 -15.28
N ILE A 33 -13.26 -11.04 -14.18
CA ILE A 33 -12.90 -9.95 -13.27
C ILE A 33 -12.68 -10.58 -11.90
N ASN A 34 -11.46 -10.48 -11.38
CA ASN A 34 -11.08 -11.01 -10.08
C ASN A 34 -10.84 -9.84 -9.11
N GLU A 35 -11.68 -9.76 -8.08
CA GLU A 35 -11.51 -8.83 -6.96
C GLU A 35 -11.26 -9.61 -5.67
N ALA A 36 -10.25 -9.21 -4.91
CA ALA A 36 -9.87 -9.89 -3.68
C ALA A 36 -9.59 -8.90 -2.55
N GLY A 37 -9.92 -9.28 -1.32
CA GLY A 37 -9.50 -8.56 -0.11
C GLY A 37 -8.02 -8.80 0.20
N GLY A 38 -7.37 -7.83 0.85
CA GLY A 38 -6.01 -7.97 1.38
C GLY A 38 -5.95 -8.59 2.78
N GLY A 39 -7.01 -9.29 3.20
CA GLY A 39 -7.14 -9.85 4.55
C GLY A 39 -5.97 -10.75 4.94
N LYS A 40 -5.71 -10.84 6.25
CA LYS A 40 -4.65 -11.68 6.83
C LYS A 40 -5.23 -12.55 7.95
N SER A 41 -5.07 -13.86 7.83
CA SER A 41 -5.45 -14.81 8.88
C SER A 41 -4.40 -14.87 10.00
N PHE A 42 -4.86 -15.04 11.23
CA PHE A 42 -4.05 -15.25 12.43
C PHE A 42 -4.69 -16.32 13.32
N GLU A 43 -3.88 -17.13 13.98
CA GLU A 43 -4.35 -18.07 15.00
C GLU A 43 -4.23 -17.42 16.39
N VAL A 44 -5.32 -17.43 17.17
CA VAL A 44 -5.34 -16.84 18.52
C VAL A 44 -5.73 -17.90 19.55
N SER A 45 -4.90 -18.07 20.58
CA SER A 45 -5.16 -19.00 21.67
C SER A 45 -6.52 -18.73 22.31
N GLY A 46 -7.39 -19.74 22.34
CA GLY A 46 -8.75 -19.67 22.90
C GLY A 46 -9.82 -19.09 21.97
N LEU A 47 -9.45 -18.47 20.85
CA LEU A 47 -10.38 -17.90 19.86
C LEU A 47 -10.34 -18.64 18.51
N GLY A 48 -9.29 -19.42 18.24
CA GLY A 48 -9.09 -20.12 16.96
C GLY A 48 -8.60 -19.18 15.85
N GLU A 49 -8.86 -19.55 14.60
CA GLU A 49 -8.50 -18.74 13.43
C GLU A 49 -9.37 -17.47 13.37
N ILE A 50 -8.71 -16.31 13.26
CA ILE A 50 -9.34 -15.02 13.01
C ILE A 50 -8.82 -14.40 11.71
N ASN A 51 -9.63 -13.59 11.03
CA ASN A 51 -9.22 -12.86 9.82
C ASN A 51 -9.23 -11.34 10.05
N ALA A 52 -8.06 -10.70 9.92
CA ALA A 52 -7.95 -9.25 9.96
C ALA A 52 -8.26 -8.66 8.58
N ILE A 53 -9.38 -7.94 8.48
CA ILE A 53 -9.82 -7.27 7.26
C ILE A 53 -8.84 -6.13 6.93
N GLN A 54 -8.22 -6.19 5.75
CA GLN A 54 -7.38 -5.12 5.21
C GLN A 54 -7.97 -4.52 3.93
N ASN A 55 -7.29 -3.52 3.37
CA ASN A 55 -7.64 -2.94 2.08
C ASN A 55 -7.70 -4.00 0.98
N LYS A 56 -8.54 -3.77 -0.04
CA LYS A 56 -8.63 -4.65 -1.20
C LYS A 56 -7.30 -4.73 -1.96
N LYS A 57 -7.06 -5.87 -2.59
CA LYS A 57 -6.02 -6.06 -3.60
C LYS A 57 -6.42 -5.34 -4.90
N LEU A 58 -5.44 -5.17 -5.77
CA LEU A 58 -5.70 -4.65 -7.12
C LEU A 58 -6.53 -5.68 -7.90
N MET A 59 -7.53 -5.18 -8.63
CA MET A 59 -8.37 -6.01 -9.49
C MET A 59 -7.55 -6.58 -10.66
N ASP A 60 -7.74 -7.85 -10.97
CA ASP A 60 -7.20 -8.49 -12.18
C ASP A 60 -8.33 -8.71 -13.19
N ILE A 61 -8.06 -8.44 -14.46
CA ILE A 61 -9.01 -8.62 -15.57
C ILE A 61 -8.34 -9.49 -16.63
N SER A 62 -9.01 -10.54 -17.09
CA SER A 62 -8.48 -11.40 -18.16
C SER A 62 -9.57 -11.82 -19.14
N PHE A 63 -9.20 -11.91 -20.41
CA PHE A 63 -10.09 -12.36 -21.48
C PHE A 63 -9.29 -12.86 -22.69
N GLU A 64 -9.97 -13.63 -23.53
CA GLU A 64 -9.44 -14.18 -24.77
C GLU A 64 -10.34 -13.80 -25.93
N SER A 65 -9.74 -13.45 -27.06
CA SER A 65 -10.44 -13.11 -28.29
C SER A 65 -9.49 -13.32 -29.47
N PHE A 66 -9.81 -12.73 -30.62
CA PHE A 66 -8.93 -12.75 -31.78
C PHE A 66 -8.96 -11.43 -32.55
N PHE A 67 -7.87 -11.16 -33.27
CA PHE A 67 -7.79 -10.10 -34.27
C PHE A 67 -8.12 -10.72 -35.64
N PRO A 68 -9.20 -10.26 -36.30
CA PRO A 68 -9.54 -10.75 -37.62
C PRO A 68 -8.47 -10.44 -38.66
N ALA A 69 -8.29 -11.34 -39.61
CA ALA A 69 -7.45 -11.14 -40.78
C ALA A 69 -7.83 -9.86 -41.54
N ALA A 70 -6.87 -9.31 -42.28
CA ALA A 70 -7.09 -8.12 -43.09
C ALA A 70 -8.24 -8.36 -44.10
N GLY A 71 -9.28 -7.52 -44.04
CA GLY A 71 -10.45 -7.63 -44.91
C GLY A 71 -11.49 -8.67 -44.49
N ALA A 72 -11.36 -9.28 -43.31
CA ALA A 72 -12.38 -10.19 -42.79
C ALA A 72 -13.74 -9.49 -42.60
N GLU A 73 -14.82 -10.15 -43.04
CA GLU A 73 -16.19 -9.61 -43.01
C GLU A 73 -17.08 -10.29 -41.96
N TYR A 74 -16.53 -10.62 -40.81
CA TYR A 74 -17.32 -11.26 -39.75
C TYR A 74 -18.46 -10.35 -39.23
N PRO A 75 -19.67 -10.90 -39.00
CA PRO A 75 -20.83 -10.12 -38.55
C PRO A 75 -20.67 -9.58 -37.12
N PHE A 76 -19.81 -10.20 -36.31
CA PHE A 76 -19.55 -9.83 -34.92
C PHE A 76 -18.39 -8.82 -34.75
N ILE A 77 -17.87 -8.27 -35.86
CA ILE A 77 -16.89 -7.17 -35.78
C ILE A 77 -17.61 -5.92 -35.25
N VAL A 78 -17.09 -5.35 -34.16
CA VAL A 78 -17.73 -4.27 -33.41
C VAL A 78 -17.83 -2.97 -34.23
N LYS A 79 -16.77 -2.62 -34.98
CA LYS A 79 -16.72 -1.44 -35.84
C LYS A 79 -15.94 -1.74 -37.11
N LYS A 80 -16.63 -2.01 -38.21
CA LYS A 80 -16.01 -2.45 -39.48
C LYS A 80 -15.08 -1.38 -40.05
N GLU A 81 -15.48 -0.11 -39.99
CA GLU A 81 -14.72 1.05 -40.46
C GLU A 81 -13.44 1.31 -39.64
N ALA A 82 -13.42 0.85 -38.39
CA ALA A 82 -12.26 0.95 -37.50
C ALA A 82 -11.41 -0.32 -37.46
N LEU A 83 -11.80 -1.38 -38.20
CA LEU A 83 -11.01 -2.60 -38.29
C LEU A 83 -9.64 -2.28 -38.89
N ARG A 84 -8.61 -2.85 -38.28
CA ARG A 84 -7.23 -2.78 -38.72
C ARG A 84 -6.69 -4.21 -38.81
N PRO A 85 -5.62 -4.44 -39.59
CA PRO A 85 -5.04 -5.77 -39.69
C PRO A 85 -4.36 -6.18 -38.36
N PRO A 86 -4.20 -7.49 -38.08
CA PRO A 86 -3.74 -7.98 -36.78
C PRO A 86 -2.44 -7.34 -36.26
N GLU A 87 -1.47 -7.07 -37.14
CA GLU A 87 -0.18 -6.48 -36.81
C GLU A 87 -0.30 -5.09 -36.16
N TYR A 88 -1.35 -4.33 -36.49
CA TYR A 88 -1.62 -3.04 -35.87
C TYR A 88 -1.89 -3.18 -34.37
N TYR A 89 -2.77 -4.11 -33.99
CA TYR A 89 -3.13 -4.34 -32.59
C TYR A 89 -1.95 -4.92 -31.81
N ILE A 90 -1.26 -5.91 -32.39
CA ILE A 90 -0.11 -6.56 -31.79
C ILE A 90 0.99 -5.53 -31.51
N SER A 91 1.33 -4.69 -32.49
CA SER A 91 2.37 -3.68 -32.34
C SER A 91 2.00 -2.60 -31.32
N ALA A 92 0.74 -2.15 -31.30
CA ALA A 92 0.24 -1.19 -30.31
C ALA A 92 0.37 -1.73 -28.88
N ILE A 93 -0.18 -2.93 -28.61
CA ILE A 93 -0.18 -3.54 -27.28
C ILE A 93 1.26 -3.81 -26.81
N ARG A 94 2.09 -4.43 -27.66
CA ARG A 94 3.52 -4.65 -27.34
C ARG A 94 4.26 -3.34 -27.11
N GLY A 95 3.99 -2.33 -27.94
CA GLY A 95 4.57 -0.99 -27.79
C GLY A 95 4.23 -0.38 -26.43
N TRP A 96 2.98 -0.46 -26.00
CA TRP A 96 2.55 0.05 -24.69
C TRP A 96 3.17 -0.71 -23.52
N MET A 97 3.29 -2.04 -23.62
CA MET A 97 4.02 -2.86 -22.64
C MET A 97 5.49 -2.40 -22.50
N MET A 98 6.18 -2.18 -23.62
CA MET A 98 7.59 -1.74 -23.63
C MET A 98 7.79 -0.34 -23.05
N LYS A 99 6.80 0.56 -23.17
CA LYS A 99 6.85 1.91 -22.59
C LYS A 99 6.79 1.93 -21.06
N LYS A 100 6.46 0.80 -20.39
CA LYS A 100 6.41 0.68 -18.91
C LYS A 100 5.55 1.77 -18.26
N ARG A 101 4.37 1.98 -18.82
CA ARG A 101 3.39 2.99 -18.38
C ARG A 101 1.99 2.38 -18.43
N PRO A 102 1.08 2.78 -17.53
CA PRO A 102 -0.28 2.28 -17.53
C PRO A 102 -1.03 2.70 -18.81
N VAL A 103 -1.96 1.85 -19.23
CA VAL A 103 -2.97 2.13 -20.27
C VAL A 103 -4.33 2.32 -19.61
N ARG A 104 -5.27 2.91 -20.34
CA ARG A 104 -6.68 2.95 -19.91
C ARG A 104 -7.42 1.79 -20.56
N PHE A 105 -8.11 1.00 -19.75
CA PHE A 105 -9.05 -0.01 -20.21
C PHE A 105 -10.47 0.45 -19.96
N VAL A 106 -11.30 0.35 -21.01
CA VAL A 106 -12.72 0.66 -20.94
C VAL A 106 -13.51 -0.50 -21.52
N PHE A 107 -14.49 -0.95 -20.74
CA PHE A 107 -15.51 -1.92 -21.13
C PHE A 107 -16.88 -1.28 -20.90
N THR A 108 -17.74 -1.33 -21.92
CA THR A 108 -19.15 -0.96 -21.81
C THR A 108 -19.97 -2.20 -22.14
N GLY A 109 -20.85 -2.59 -21.22
CA GLY A 109 -21.72 -3.75 -21.37
C GLY A 109 -23.14 -3.47 -20.88
N ALA A 110 -24.05 -4.44 -21.03
CA ALA A 110 -25.44 -4.22 -20.65
C ALA A 110 -25.60 -3.98 -19.13
N SER A 111 -24.90 -4.78 -18.32
CA SER A 111 -25.06 -4.78 -16.86
C SER A 111 -24.15 -3.77 -16.16
N PHE A 112 -22.89 -3.66 -16.60
CA PHE A 112 -21.88 -2.84 -15.94
C PHE A 112 -20.88 -2.26 -16.93
N ASP A 113 -20.21 -1.20 -16.51
CA ASP A 113 -19.14 -0.54 -17.23
C ASP A 113 -17.87 -0.54 -16.38
N LEU A 114 -16.71 -0.69 -17.02
CA LEU A 114 -15.40 -0.50 -16.40
C LEU A 114 -14.66 0.62 -17.13
N ASN A 115 -13.99 1.46 -16.35
CA ASN A 115 -13.14 2.53 -16.88
C ASN A 115 -11.98 2.73 -15.90
N LEU A 116 -10.87 2.02 -16.14
CA LEU A 116 -9.80 1.86 -15.16
C LEU A 116 -8.42 2.09 -15.78
N PRO A 117 -7.45 2.66 -15.03
CA PRO A 117 -6.05 2.58 -15.41
C PRO A 117 -5.56 1.16 -15.10
N VAL A 118 -4.83 0.54 -16.02
CA VAL A 118 -4.32 -0.82 -15.88
C VAL A 118 -2.89 -0.93 -16.40
N SER A 119 -2.12 -1.87 -15.85
CA SER A 119 -0.93 -2.41 -16.49
C SER A 119 -1.30 -3.65 -17.31
N ILE A 120 -0.58 -3.86 -18.41
CA ILE A 120 -0.69 -5.09 -19.20
C ILE A 120 0.33 -6.08 -18.61
N GLU A 121 -0.16 -7.10 -17.93
CA GLU A 121 0.67 -8.10 -17.26
C GLU A 121 1.09 -9.22 -18.21
N LYS A 122 0.19 -9.58 -19.14
CA LYS A 122 0.39 -10.67 -20.09
C LYS A 122 -0.33 -10.39 -21.40
N PHE A 123 0.33 -10.67 -22.51
CA PHE A 123 -0.22 -10.62 -23.85
C PHE A 123 0.38 -11.77 -24.68
N ASP A 124 -0.35 -12.87 -24.76
CA ASP A 124 0.00 -14.01 -25.61
C ASP A 124 -0.84 -13.95 -26.87
N TRP A 125 -0.26 -14.33 -28.01
CA TRP A 125 -0.97 -14.41 -29.28
C TRP A 125 -0.39 -15.52 -30.15
N LYS A 126 -1.23 -16.09 -31.00
CA LYS A 126 -0.88 -17.18 -31.93
C LYS A 126 -1.77 -17.10 -33.17
N GLU A 127 -1.24 -17.58 -34.28
CA GLU A 127 -2.01 -17.73 -35.53
C GLU A 127 -2.66 -19.11 -35.58
N ASN A 128 -3.88 -19.19 -36.10
CA ASN A 128 -4.55 -20.47 -36.34
C ASN A 128 -4.48 -20.82 -37.84
N ALA A 129 -4.07 -22.05 -38.13
CA ALA A 129 -3.68 -22.61 -39.43
C ALA A 129 -4.26 -21.95 -40.70
N GLY A 130 -3.62 -20.86 -41.17
CA GLY A 130 -3.86 -20.27 -42.48
C GLY A 130 -5.12 -19.40 -42.63
N SER A 131 -5.84 -19.08 -41.55
CA SER A 131 -6.95 -18.12 -41.62
C SER A 131 -6.47 -16.66 -41.67
N GLY A 132 -5.24 -16.40 -41.20
CA GLY A 132 -4.73 -15.05 -40.96
C GLY A 132 -5.32 -14.37 -39.72
N ASP A 133 -6.25 -15.03 -39.01
CA ASP A 133 -6.75 -14.57 -37.72
C ASP A 133 -5.72 -14.86 -36.62
N ILE A 134 -5.57 -13.93 -35.70
CA ILE A 134 -4.66 -14.07 -34.56
C ILE A 134 -5.45 -14.18 -33.28
N GLU A 135 -5.47 -15.37 -32.68
CA GLU A 135 -6.00 -15.59 -31.33
C GLU A 135 -5.07 -14.93 -30.32
N TYR A 136 -5.64 -14.29 -29.29
CA TYR A 136 -4.88 -13.67 -28.22
C TYR A 136 -5.53 -13.84 -26.84
N SER A 137 -4.68 -13.82 -25.81
CA SER A 137 -5.05 -13.76 -24.41
C SER A 137 -4.42 -12.52 -23.77
N LEU A 138 -5.23 -11.72 -23.07
CA LEU A 138 -4.79 -10.50 -22.41
C LEU A 138 -5.09 -10.57 -20.92
N SER A 139 -4.08 -10.29 -20.09
CA SER A 139 -4.24 -10.14 -18.64
C SER A 139 -3.83 -8.74 -18.22
N LEU A 140 -4.74 -8.04 -17.55
CA LEU A 140 -4.63 -6.67 -17.11
C LEU A 140 -4.72 -6.64 -15.59
N LYS A 141 -3.95 -5.75 -14.97
CA LYS A 141 -4.02 -5.50 -13.53
C LYS A 141 -4.34 -4.04 -13.28
N GLN A 142 -5.28 -3.77 -12.38
CA GLN A 142 -5.62 -2.40 -12.00
C GLN A 142 -4.37 -1.66 -11.52
N TYR A 143 -4.13 -0.51 -12.12
CA TYR A 143 -3.01 0.35 -11.77
C TYR A 143 -3.49 1.49 -10.87
N VAL A 144 -2.89 1.62 -9.69
CA VAL A 144 -3.08 2.77 -8.82
C VAL A 144 -1.88 3.68 -9.00
N PHE A 145 -2.11 4.91 -9.46
CA PHE A 145 -1.05 5.91 -9.54
C PHE A 145 -0.48 6.16 -8.15
N TYR A 146 0.82 5.95 -8.03
CA TYR A 146 1.57 6.29 -6.85
C TYR A 146 2.57 7.38 -7.23
N GLY A 147 2.71 8.34 -6.32
CA GLY A 147 3.80 9.30 -6.35
C GLY A 147 4.44 9.29 -4.97
N ALA A 148 5.71 9.69 -4.90
CA ALA A 148 6.28 10.05 -3.61
C ALA A 148 5.38 11.16 -3.03
N ARG A 149 4.75 10.90 -1.89
CA ARG A 149 4.24 12.00 -1.08
C ARG A 149 5.49 12.70 -0.56
N PRO A 150 5.81 13.93 -1.00
CA PRO A 150 6.86 14.67 -0.33
C PRO A 150 6.41 14.77 1.12
N VAL A 151 7.19 14.21 2.04
CA VAL A 151 7.02 14.55 3.43
C VAL A 151 7.38 16.03 3.49
N ILE A 152 6.37 16.90 3.56
CA ILE A 152 6.61 18.29 3.92
C ILE A 152 7.03 18.22 5.38
N VAL A 153 8.33 18.04 5.60
CA VAL A 153 8.95 18.33 6.88
C VAL A 153 8.85 19.84 7.00
N LYS A 154 7.71 20.33 7.49
CA LYS A 154 7.72 21.64 8.14
C LYS A 154 8.72 21.46 9.26
N ASN A 155 9.89 22.09 9.15
CA ASN A 155 10.73 22.41 10.30
C ASN A 155 9.99 23.46 11.16
N SER A 156 8.76 23.13 11.57
CA SER A 156 8.28 23.58 12.86
C SER A 156 9.08 22.78 13.87
N VAL A 157 9.89 23.47 14.67
CA VAL A 157 10.37 22.98 15.96
C VAL A 157 9.13 22.73 16.81
N GLY A 158 8.46 21.62 16.53
CA GLY A 158 7.28 21.13 17.21
C GLY A 158 7.73 19.98 18.08
N THR A 159 7.81 20.22 19.38
CA THR A 159 8.05 19.20 20.41
C THR A 159 7.14 18.00 20.18
N ALA A 160 7.73 16.88 19.76
CA ALA A 160 7.01 15.63 19.57
C ALA A 160 6.48 15.11 20.92
N LYS A 161 5.16 15.20 21.14
CA LYS A 161 4.47 14.37 22.13
C LYS A 161 4.43 12.94 21.60
N ASN A 162 5.33 12.11 22.11
CA ASN A 162 5.29 10.66 21.91
C ASN A 162 4.10 10.06 22.66
N ASN A 163 2.94 9.93 22.01
CA ASN A 163 1.89 9.00 22.42
C ASN A 163 2.03 7.68 21.65
N ARG A 164 3.22 7.07 21.73
CA ARG A 164 3.34 5.62 21.57
C ARG A 164 3.10 5.04 22.96
N PRO A 165 2.35 3.93 23.14
CA PRO A 165 2.43 3.18 24.38
C PRO A 165 3.84 2.60 24.42
N ALA A 166 4.78 3.39 24.94
CA ALA A 166 6.03 2.87 25.42
C ALA A 166 5.66 2.07 26.66
N ASP A 167 6.13 0.83 26.72
CA ASP A 167 6.33 0.13 28.00
C ASP A 167 6.74 1.17 29.03
N ALA A 168 6.03 1.23 30.15
CA ALA A 168 6.25 2.23 31.17
C ALA A 168 7.69 2.14 31.69
N ILE A 169 8.61 2.86 31.04
CA ILE A 169 9.88 3.25 31.59
C ILE A 169 9.52 4.23 32.69
N ARG A 170 9.27 3.67 33.87
CA ARG A 170 9.02 4.39 35.11
C ARG A 170 10.19 5.35 35.29
N SER A 171 9.96 6.64 35.09
CA SER A 171 10.97 7.67 35.28
C SER A 171 11.53 7.58 36.71
N GLU A 172 12.83 7.33 36.83
CA GLU A 172 13.54 7.29 38.10
C GLU A 172 13.52 8.70 38.72
N ARG A 173 13.07 8.81 39.98
CA ARG A 173 13.07 10.09 40.70
C ARG A 173 14.52 10.43 41.02
N THR A 174 15.00 11.61 40.63
CA THR A 174 16.38 12.05 40.92
C THR A 174 16.39 13.35 41.72
N TYR A 175 17.46 13.58 42.49
CA TYR A 175 17.66 14.79 43.29
C TYR A 175 19.09 15.30 43.13
N ARG A 176 19.24 16.61 42.87
CA ARG A 176 20.55 17.27 42.80
C ARG A 176 20.91 17.81 44.19
N MET A 177 22.03 17.33 44.73
CA MET A 177 22.54 17.77 46.03
C MET A 177 22.92 19.25 46.00
N VAL A 178 22.52 20.00 47.04
CA VAL A 178 22.95 21.39 47.26
C VAL A 178 23.92 21.49 48.45
N ALA A 179 24.53 22.66 48.64
CA ALA A 179 25.46 22.89 49.74
C ALA A 179 24.80 22.61 51.11
N GLY A 180 25.44 21.78 51.94
CA GLY A 180 24.94 21.42 53.28
C GLY A 180 23.98 20.23 53.34
N ASP A 181 23.68 19.60 52.21
CA ASP A 181 22.90 18.36 52.14
C ASP A 181 23.72 17.13 52.59
N THR A 182 23.05 16.22 53.29
CA THR A 182 23.52 14.84 53.54
C THR A 182 22.48 13.87 53.03
N LEU A 183 22.85 12.61 52.73
CA LEU A 183 21.87 11.61 52.27
C LEU A 183 20.70 11.43 53.24
N ILE A 184 20.96 11.58 54.55
CA ILE A 184 19.94 11.54 55.62
C ILE A 184 18.94 12.68 55.47
N LYS A 185 19.42 13.93 55.30
CA LYS A 185 18.55 15.09 55.09
C LYS A 185 17.76 14.97 53.79
N ILE A 186 18.37 14.42 52.73
CA ILE A 186 17.72 14.19 51.45
C ILE A 186 16.64 13.12 51.57
N ALA A 187 16.91 12.02 52.27
CA ALA A 187 15.93 10.97 52.53
C ALA A 187 14.73 11.54 53.31
N LYS A 188 14.98 12.28 54.39
CA LYS A 188 13.91 12.96 55.14
C LYS A 188 13.09 13.92 54.27
N LYS A 189 13.76 14.72 53.44
CA LYS A 189 13.12 15.76 52.62
C LYS A 189 12.37 15.21 51.41
N GLN A 190 12.87 14.14 50.79
CA GLN A 190 12.35 13.61 49.52
C GLN A 190 11.50 12.34 49.69
N LEU A 191 11.79 11.54 50.72
CA LEU A 191 11.12 10.28 51.04
C LEU A 191 10.29 10.36 52.33
N GLY A 192 10.41 11.44 53.11
CA GLY A 192 9.70 11.62 54.39
C GLY A 192 10.34 10.88 55.57
N ASP A 193 11.30 10.00 55.31
CA ASP A 193 11.93 9.12 56.29
C ASP A 193 13.45 9.23 56.18
N ASP A 194 14.11 9.63 57.26
CA ASP A 194 15.55 9.84 57.31
C ASP A 194 16.34 8.54 57.30
N SER A 195 15.76 7.42 57.74
CA SER A 195 16.39 6.09 57.80
C SER A 195 16.64 5.49 56.40
N ARG A 196 15.91 5.96 55.38
CA ARG A 196 15.97 5.49 53.99
C ARG A 196 17.18 5.99 53.20
N TRP A 197 18.09 6.72 53.84
CA TRP A 197 19.33 7.20 53.21
C TRP A 197 20.24 6.07 52.71
N ARG A 198 20.20 4.89 53.34
CA ARG A 198 20.95 3.70 52.92
C ARG A 198 20.45 3.15 51.58
N GLU A 199 19.15 3.28 51.30
CA GLU A 199 18.59 2.90 50.00
C GLU A 199 19.10 3.83 48.89
N ILE A 200 19.16 5.14 49.17
CA ILE A 200 19.75 6.12 48.24
C ILE A 200 21.23 5.80 48.02
N GLN A 201 21.98 5.52 49.08
CA GLN A 201 23.40 5.16 49.00
C GLN A 201 23.62 3.95 48.10
N LYS A 202 22.89 2.85 48.34
CA LYS A 202 22.98 1.60 47.57
C LYS A 202 22.58 1.81 46.11
N LEU A 203 21.48 2.53 45.86
CA LEU A 203 20.96 2.77 44.51
C LEU A 203 21.92 3.58 43.63
N ASN A 204 22.76 4.41 44.24
CA ASN A 204 23.75 5.23 43.55
C ASN A 204 25.19 4.68 43.64
N GLY A 205 25.38 3.49 44.23
CA GLY A 205 26.70 2.88 44.36
C GLY A 205 27.69 3.70 45.20
N ILE A 206 27.21 4.46 46.19
CA ILE A 206 28.06 5.31 47.03
C ILE A 206 28.68 4.47 48.15
N SER A 207 30.02 4.41 48.20
CA SER A 207 30.73 3.70 49.28
C SER A 207 30.71 4.48 50.60
N ASP A 208 30.93 3.81 51.73
CA ASP A 208 30.94 4.44 53.05
C ASP A 208 32.03 5.53 53.18
N ALA A 209 33.16 5.34 52.49
CA ALA A 209 34.23 6.34 52.41
C ALA A 209 33.80 7.59 51.62
N ALA A 210 32.91 7.44 50.63
CA ALA A 210 32.42 8.52 49.79
C ALA A 210 31.31 9.35 50.46
N LEU A 211 30.65 8.85 51.51
CA LEU A 211 29.61 9.57 52.25
C LEU A 211 30.09 10.90 52.84
N LYS A 212 31.38 10.98 53.23
CA LYS A 212 31.99 12.18 53.79
C LYS A 212 32.52 13.16 52.74
N LYS A 213 32.46 12.79 51.44
CA LYS A 213 33.03 13.55 50.31
C LYS A 213 32.02 13.80 49.19
N LEU A 214 30.73 13.78 49.51
CA LEU A 214 29.68 14.03 48.52
C LEU A 214 29.80 15.45 47.97
N GLN A 215 29.85 15.55 46.63
CA GLN A 215 30.05 16.84 45.96
C GLN A 215 28.72 17.56 45.75
N ILE A 216 28.76 18.88 45.94
CA ILE A 216 27.65 19.76 45.62
C ILE A 216 27.37 19.65 44.12
N GLY A 217 26.10 19.49 43.76
CA GLY A 217 25.67 19.31 42.39
C GLY A 217 25.60 17.85 41.92
N MET A 218 26.01 16.87 42.74
CA MET A 218 25.83 15.45 42.43
C MET A 218 24.34 15.10 42.29
N VAL A 219 23.98 14.34 41.25
CA VAL A 219 22.60 13.89 41.01
C VAL A 219 22.44 12.48 41.53
N LEU A 220 21.51 12.28 42.46
CA LEU A 220 21.19 11.02 43.09
C LEU A 220 19.88 10.46 42.57
N LYS A 221 19.85 9.18 42.22
CA LYS A 221 18.64 8.39 42.07
C LYS A 221 18.00 8.16 43.44
N LEU A 222 16.69 8.32 43.54
CA LEU A 222 15.93 8.12 44.76
C LEU A 222 15.05 6.87 44.65
N PRO A 223 14.98 6.03 45.69
CA PRO A 223 14.02 4.95 45.78
C PRO A 223 12.60 5.53 45.90
N ARG A 224 11.58 4.69 45.67
CA ARG A 224 10.18 5.04 45.94
C ARG A 224 9.86 4.77 47.39
#